data_AF-A0A6J8AGI3-F1
#
_entry.id   AF-A0A6J8AGI3-F1
#
_cell.length_a   1.000
_cell.length_b   1.000
_cell.length_c   1.000
_cell.angle_alpha   90.00
_cell.angle_beta   90.00
_cell.angle_gamma   90.00
#
_symmetry.space_group_name_H-M   'P 1'
#
loop_
_entity.id
_entity.type
_entity.pdbx_description
1 polymer ?
#
loop_
_entity_poly.entity_id
_entity_poly.type
_entity_poly.pdbx_seq_one_letter_code
_entity_poly.pdbx_strand_id
1 'polypeptide(L)'
;MIELDYKIMHNCVFTNVKLKKIGLSDSELCDVCHKEKEDIMHVFINCDELEDFHDYLSALLCKIFENCDSDKISLVQSEMLLLNGLRWKMKGVNDLFLNFVLSVARFCIFRRRNLLKNGHKNVHLTKLFQYTLEHYVTYFYVYLCKQNNKSNVFEKNFLKDNTIVQETDDVLVFDL
;
A
#
# COMPACT_ATOMS: atom_id res chain seq x y z
N MET A 1 8.04 3.43 -5.17
CA MET A 1 6.76 2.68 -5.19
C MET A 1 6.68 1.79 -6.43
N ILE A 2 6.66 2.34 -7.65
CA ILE A 2 6.59 1.57 -8.91
C ILE A 2 7.67 0.48 -9.02
N GLU A 3 8.92 0.78 -8.66
CA GLU A 3 10.01 -0.21 -8.68
C GLU A 3 9.76 -1.39 -7.73
N LEU A 4 9.17 -1.14 -6.56
CA LEU A 4 8.84 -2.20 -5.60
C LEU A 4 7.70 -3.07 -6.13
N ASP A 5 6.65 -2.47 -6.69
CA ASP A 5 5.54 -3.22 -7.30
C ASP A 5 6.06 -4.14 -8.41
N TYR A 6 6.95 -3.63 -9.27
CA TYR A 6 7.65 -4.44 -10.27
C TYR A 6 8.42 -5.61 -9.63
N LYS A 7 9.23 -5.33 -8.60
CA LYS A 7 9.99 -6.37 -7.89
C LYS A 7 9.10 -7.43 -7.24
N ILE A 8 7.93 -7.05 -6.73
CA ILE A 8 6.97 -8.00 -6.12
C ILE A 8 6.39 -8.91 -7.21
N MET A 9 5.89 -8.31 -8.29
CA MET A 9 5.28 -9.02 -9.41
C MET A 9 6.23 -10.00 -10.10
N HIS A 10 7.52 -9.69 -10.14
CA HIS A 10 8.56 -10.57 -10.71
C HIS A 10 9.27 -11.44 -9.67
N ASN A 11 8.82 -11.44 -8.42
CA ASN A 11 9.47 -12.16 -7.31
C ASN A 11 10.97 -11.82 -7.21
N CYS A 12 11.33 -10.56 -7.39
CA CYS A 12 12.68 -10.00 -7.30
C CYS A 12 12.93 -9.21 -6.01
N VAL A 13 12.00 -9.23 -5.04
CA VAL A 13 12.26 -8.71 -3.69
C VAL A 13 13.27 -9.62 -2.98
N PHE A 14 14.32 -9.02 -2.41
CA PHE A 14 15.31 -9.74 -1.60
C PHE A 14 14.75 -10.01 -0.20
N THR A 15 14.33 -11.25 0.01
CA THR A 15 13.90 -11.75 1.32
C THR A 15 15.05 -12.51 1.99
N ASN A 16 15.00 -12.72 3.31
CA ASN A 16 16.09 -13.39 4.01
C ASN A 16 16.30 -14.84 3.55
N VAL A 17 15.24 -15.54 3.10
CA VAL A 17 15.37 -16.83 2.41
C VAL A 17 16.25 -16.72 1.16
N LYS A 18 16.03 -15.69 0.31
CA LYS A 18 16.86 -15.47 -0.89
C LYS A 18 18.27 -15.03 -0.54
N LEU A 19 18.42 -14.13 0.45
CA LEU A 19 19.73 -13.62 0.88
C LEU A 19 20.61 -14.73 1.46
N LYS A 20 20.04 -15.65 2.24
CA LYS A 20 20.79 -16.81 2.74
C LYS A 20 21.22 -17.74 1.60
N LYS A 21 20.33 -17.99 0.63
CA LYS A 21 20.64 -18.83 -0.54
C LYS A 21 21.82 -18.30 -1.36
N ILE A 22 22.04 -16.99 -1.40
CA ILE A 22 23.16 -16.35 -2.12
C ILE A 22 24.35 -16.00 -1.20
N GLY A 23 24.35 -16.44 0.07
CA GLY A 23 25.46 -16.22 1.00
C GLY A 23 25.61 -14.79 1.53
N LEU A 24 24.54 -13.98 1.49
CA LEU A 24 24.53 -12.59 1.99
C LEU A 24 23.79 -12.42 3.33
N SER A 25 23.27 -13.50 3.90
CA SER A 25 22.65 -13.54 5.23
C SER A 25 22.92 -14.87 5.91
N ASP A 26 23.12 -14.85 7.22
CA ASP A 26 23.33 -16.06 8.02
C ASP A 26 21.98 -16.73 8.42
N SER A 27 20.89 -15.97 8.38
CA SER A 27 19.56 -16.39 8.80
C SER A 27 18.50 -16.23 7.70
N GLU A 28 17.51 -17.12 7.71
CA GLU A 28 16.29 -17.01 6.89
C GLU A 28 15.14 -16.34 7.65
N LEU A 29 15.31 -16.09 8.96
CA LEU A 29 14.25 -15.59 9.82
C LEU A 29 13.91 -14.14 9.47
N CYS A 30 12.65 -13.76 9.65
CA CYS A 30 12.17 -12.40 9.46
C CYS A 30 12.90 -11.40 10.36
N ASP A 31 13.34 -10.28 9.78
CA ASP A 31 13.98 -9.19 10.52
C ASP A 31 12.99 -8.39 11.39
N VAL A 32 11.68 -8.66 11.25
CA VAL A 32 10.61 -7.96 11.96
C VAL A 32 10.11 -8.79 13.14
N CYS A 33 9.59 -10.00 12.90
CA CYS A 33 9.05 -10.84 13.99
C CYS A 33 10.07 -11.80 14.60
N HIS A 34 11.18 -12.09 13.91
CA HIS A 34 12.20 -13.06 14.31
C HIS A 34 11.72 -14.51 14.57
N LYS A 35 10.50 -14.86 14.16
CA LYS A 35 9.87 -16.17 14.41
C LYS A 35 9.88 -17.08 13.18
N GLU A 36 9.42 -16.58 12.04
CA GLU A 36 9.22 -17.38 10.83
C GLU A 36 10.25 -17.06 9.74
N LYS A 37 10.31 -17.92 8.73
CA LYS A 37 11.12 -17.69 7.53
C LYS A 37 10.56 -16.54 6.72
N GLU A 38 11.43 -15.65 6.29
CA GLU A 38 11.07 -14.49 5.49
C GLU A 38 11.06 -14.85 4.00
N ASP A 39 9.90 -15.29 3.51
CA ASP A 39 9.57 -15.27 2.08
C ASP A 39 8.69 -14.07 1.72
N ILE A 40 8.27 -13.95 0.46
CA ILE A 40 7.48 -12.80 0.01
C ILE A 40 6.10 -12.75 0.67
N MET A 41 5.50 -13.91 0.97
CA MET A 41 4.20 -13.97 1.65
C MET A 41 4.36 -13.51 3.09
N HIS A 42 5.41 -13.94 3.78
CA HIS A 42 5.68 -13.48 5.14
C HIS A 42 5.96 -11.97 5.18
N VAL A 43 6.72 -11.41 4.24
CA VAL A 43 7.02 -9.96 4.22
C VAL A 43 5.76 -9.10 4.14
N PHE A 44 4.72 -9.52 3.42
CA PHE A 44 3.56 -8.67 3.13
C PHE A 44 2.24 -9.13 3.77
N ILE A 45 2.11 -10.42 4.09
CA ILE A 45 0.84 -11.08 4.43
C ILE A 45 0.91 -11.82 5.77
N ASN A 46 1.87 -12.74 5.94
CA ASN A 46 1.79 -13.71 7.06
C ASN A 46 2.53 -13.27 8.32
N CYS A 47 3.22 -12.12 8.31
CA CYS A 47 3.92 -11.65 9.50
C CYS A 47 2.93 -11.15 10.54
N ASP A 48 2.97 -11.74 11.74
CA ASP A 48 2.17 -11.37 12.91
C ASP A 48 2.29 -9.88 13.27
N GLU A 49 3.46 -9.30 13.04
CA GLU A 49 3.71 -7.86 13.22
C GLU A 49 2.99 -6.95 12.19
N LEU A 50 2.17 -7.51 11.30
CA LEU A 50 1.32 -6.78 10.34
C LEU A 50 -0.18 -6.84 10.66
N GLU A 51 -0.61 -7.63 11.65
CA GLU A 51 -2.04 -7.89 11.94
C GLU A 51 -2.85 -6.59 12.09
N ASP A 52 -2.45 -5.71 13.02
CA ASP A 52 -3.10 -4.40 13.23
C ASP A 52 -3.15 -3.54 11.96
N PHE A 53 -2.12 -3.64 11.10
CA PHE A 53 -2.08 -2.87 9.86
C PHE A 53 -2.98 -3.48 8.78
N HIS A 54 -3.11 -4.80 8.73
CA HIS A 54 -4.02 -5.47 7.82
C HIS A 54 -5.47 -5.23 8.19
N ASP A 55 -5.80 -5.19 9.47
CA ASP A 55 -7.13 -4.81 9.95
C ASP A 55 -7.47 -3.37 9.55
N TYR A 56 -6.54 -2.45 9.80
CA TYR A 56 -6.67 -1.07 9.36
C TYR A 56 -6.85 -0.95 7.84
N LEU A 57 -5.99 -1.63 7.07
CA LEU A 57 -6.05 -1.59 5.61
C LEU A 57 -7.36 -2.21 5.10
N SER A 58 -7.85 -3.28 5.72
CA SER A 58 -9.12 -3.90 5.36
C SER A 58 -10.29 -2.96 5.59
N ALA A 59 -10.32 -2.24 6.72
CA ALA A 59 -11.32 -1.21 6.97
C ALA A 59 -11.26 -0.07 5.93
N LEU A 60 -10.05 0.37 5.57
CA LEU A 60 -9.85 1.39 4.54
C LEU A 60 -10.34 0.91 3.16
N LEU A 61 -10.05 -0.34 2.80
CA LEU A 61 -10.52 -0.94 1.56
C LEU A 61 -12.04 -1.02 1.53
N CYS A 62 -12.71 -1.38 2.64
CA CYS A 62 -14.16 -1.36 2.73
C CYS A 62 -14.74 0.02 2.41
N LYS A 63 -14.12 1.12 2.86
CA LYS A 63 -14.53 2.49 2.49
C LYS A 63 -14.38 2.75 0.99
N ILE A 64 -13.26 2.33 0.37
CA ILE A 64 -13.05 2.47 -1.09
C ILE A 64 -14.11 1.71 -1.89
N PHE A 65 -14.54 0.58 -1.36
CA PHE A 65 -15.52 -0.29 -2.00
C PHE A 65 -16.98 0.05 -1.67
N GLU A 66 -17.25 1.07 -0.85
CA GLU A 66 -18.60 1.41 -0.36
C GLU A 66 -19.62 1.65 -1.50
N ASN A 67 -19.17 2.27 -2.60
CA ASN A 67 -20.00 2.56 -3.77
C ASN A 67 -19.97 1.44 -4.84
N CYS A 68 -19.40 0.28 -4.52
CA CYS A 68 -19.30 -0.82 -5.47
C CYS A 68 -20.59 -1.64 -5.52
N ASP A 69 -21.25 -1.61 -6.68
CA ASP A 69 -22.50 -2.35 -6.96
C ASP A 69 -22.34 -3.90 -7.00
N SER A 70 -21.20 -4.49 -6.62
CA SER A 70 -20.92 -5.90 -6.91
C SER A 70 -20.64 -6.78 -5.69
N ASP A 71 -21.28 -7.95 -5.67
CA ASP A 71 -20.96 -9.08 -4.77
C ASP A 71 -19.52 -9.62 -4.92
N LYS A 72 -18.73 -9.09 -5.89
CA LYS A 72 -17.39 -9.58 -6.26
C LYS A 72 -16.28 -9.22 -5.26
N ILE A 73 -16.54 -8.35 -4.29
CA ILE A 73 -15.58 -8.07 -3.20
C ILE A 73 -15.32 -9.35 -2.39
N SER A 74 -16.35 -10.18 -2.21
CA SER A 74 -16.24 -11.49 -1.55
C SER A 74 -15.32 -12.49 -2.26
N LEU A 75 -14.99 -12.26 -3.54
CA LEU A 75 -14.10 -13.12 -4.35
C LEU A 75 -12.65 -12.64 -4.36
N VAL A 76 -12.38 -11.40 -3.94
CA VAL A 76 -11.04 -10.85 -3.88
C VAL A 76 -10.49 -11.10 -2.49
N GLN A 77 -9.63 -12.12 -2.36
CA GLN A 77 -8.82 -12.29 -1.15
C GLN A 77 -8.01 -11.01 -0.94
N SER A 78 -8.18 -10.33 0.19
CA SER A 78 -7.50 -9.09 0.55
C SER A 78 -5.97 -9.21 0.39
N GLU A 79 -5.44 -10.40 0.68
CA GLU A 79 -4.03 -10.75 0.51
C GLU A 79 -3.57 -10.68 -0.95
N MET A 80 -4.37 -11.28 -1.87
CA MET A 80 -4.08 -11.28 -3.30
C MET A 80 -4.20 -9.87 -3.88
N LEU A 81 -5.15 -9.08 -3.38
CA LEU A 81 -5.28 -7.67 -3.74
C LEU A 81 -4.07 -6.87 -3.28
N LEU A 82 -3.61 -7.07 -2.03
CA LEU A 82 -2.43 -6.41 -1.49
C LEU A 82 -1.18 -6.75 -2.29
N LEU A 83 -0.99 -7.97 -2.75
CA LEU A 83 0.21 -8.32 -3.54
C LEU A 83 0.12 -7.87 -4.99
N ASN A 84 -1.03 -8.04 -5.64
CA ASN A 84 -1.13 -7.93 -7.10
C ASN A 84 -1.79 -6.64 -7.59
N GLY A 85 -2.44 -5.89 -6.70
CA GLY A 85 -3.34 -4.82 -7.09
C GLY A 85 -4.60 -5.32 -7.80
N LEU A 86 -5.49 -4.40 -8.11
CA LEU A 86 -6.67 -4.64 -8.92
C LEU A 86 -6.30 -4.61 -10.41
N ARG A 87 -6.57 -5.70 -11.13
CA ARG A 87 -6.17 -5.88 -12.54
C ARG A 87 -7.29 -5.58 -13.55
N TRP A 88 -8.50 -5.30 -13.09
CA TRP A 88 -9.65 -5.02 -13.94
C TRP A 88 -10.39 -3.78 -13.46
N LYS A 89 -11.16 -3.16 -14.35
CA LYS A 89 -12.03 -2.04 -13.99
C LYS A 89 -13.21 -2.52 -13.14
N MET A 90 -13.49 -1.81 -12.07
CA MET A 90 -14.66 -2.02 -11.22
C MET A 90 -15.53 -0.76 -11.24
N LYS A 91 -16.83 -0.93 -11.48
CA LYS A 91 -17.78 0.18 -11.47
C LYS A 91 -17.96 0.67 -10.03
N GLY A 92 -18.00 1.99 -9.84
CA GLY A 92 -18.16 2.61 -8.52
C GLY A 92 -16.89 2.58 -7.66
N VAL A 93 -15.75 2.17 -8.22
CA VAL A 93 -14.46 2.14 -7.53
C VAL A 93 -13.46 2.93 -8.35
N ASN A 94 -12.76 3.86 -7.72
CA ASN A 94 -11.59 4.49 -8.31
C ASN A 94 -10.41 3.50 -8.31
N ASP A 95 -10.32 2.69 -9.35
CA ASP A 95 -9.34 1.61 -9.46
C ASP A 95 -7.89 2.10 -9.49
N LEU A 96 -7.66 3.32 -10.01
CA LEU A 96 -6.34 3.94 -10.00
C LEU A 96 -5.95 4.36 -8.59
N PHE A 97 -6.85 5.04 -7.87
CA PHE A 97 -6.63 5.39 -6.47
C PHE A 97 -6.43 4.16 -5.57
N LEU A 98 -7.25 3.13 -5.75
CA LEU A 98 -7.10 1.86 -5.04
C LEU A 98 -5.70 1.25 -5.26
N ASN A 99 -5.27 1.11 -6.52
CA ASN A 99 -3.95 0.57 -6.83
C ASN A 99 -2.83 1.43 -6.24
N PHE A 100 -3.01 2.75 -6.24
CA PHE A 100 -2.09 3.69 -5.62
C PHE A 100 -2.00 3.47 -4.10
N VAL A 101 -3.13 3.35 -3.40
CA VAL A 101 -3.21 3.01 -1.97
C VAL A 101 -2.46 1.71 -1.67
N LEU A 102 -2.71 0.66 -2.46
CA LEU A 102 -2.04 -0.64 -2.29
C LEU A 102 -0.52 -0.55 -2.54
N SER A 103 -0.09 0.25 -3.51
CA SER A 103 1.33 0.53 -3.76
C SER A 103 1.99 1.26 -2.59
N VAL A 104 1.29 2.22 -1.97
CA VAL A 104 1.78 2.91 -0.76
C VAL A 104 1.85 1.93 0.42
N ALA A 105 0.86 1.05 0.59
CA ALA A 105 0.85 0.03 1.64
C ALA A 105 2.06 -0.92 1.51
N ARG A 106 2.28 -1.52 0.33
CA ARG A 106 3.46 -2.37 0.06
C ARG A 106 4.76 -1.62 0.31
N PHE A 107 4.85 -0.36 -0.13
CA PHE A 107 6.03 0.47 0.11
C PHE A 107 6.29 0.69 1.60
N CYS A 108 5.25 0.99 2.39
CA CYS A 108 5.39 1.24 3.82
C CYS A 108 5.76 -0.03 4.59
N ILE A 109 5.17 -1.18 4.26
CA ILE A 109 5.56 -2.49 4.81
C ILE A 109 7.05 -2.75 4.55
N PHE A 110 7.47 -2.66 3.29
CA PHE A 110 8.86 -2.92 2.91
C PHE A 110 9.84 -1.91 3.52
N ARG A 111 9.44 -0.64 3.61
CA ARG A 111 10.23 0.41 4.25
C ARG A 111 10.38 0.17 5.74
N ARG A 112 9.29 -0.16 6.46
CA ARG A 112 9.34 -0.50 7.89
C ARG A 112 10.30 -1.66 8.12
N ARG A 113 10.19 -2.73 7.33
CA ARG A 113 11.12 -3.88 7.39
C ARG A 113 12.58 -3.43 7.28
N ASN A 114 12.93 -2.64 6.26
CA ASN A 114 14.30 -2.19 6.07
C ASN A 114 14.79 -1.24 7.17
N LEU A 115 13.90 -0.41 7.73
CA LEU A 115 14.22 0.45 8.87
C LEU A 115 14.56 -0.38 10.11
N LEU A 116 13.73 -1.39 10.43
CA LEU A 116 13.97 -2.29 11.56
C LEU A 116 15.28 -3.07 11.40
N LYS A 117 15.56 -3.58 10.19
CA LYS A 117 16.84 -4.22 9.84
C LYS A 117 18.04 -3.31 10.09
N ASN A 118 17.89 -2.01 9.83
CA ASN A 118 18.94 -1.00 10.04
C ASN A 118 18.97 -0.45 11.49
N GLY A 119 18.28 -1.09 12.43
CA GLY A 119 18.32 -0.74 13.85
C GLY A 119 17.36 0.38 14.27
N HIS A 120 16.52 0.91 13.36
CA HIS A 120 15.49 1.86 13.72
C HIS A 120 14.31 1.14 14.36
N LYS A 121 14.19 1.28 15.68
CA LYS A 121 13.07 0.71 16.46
C LYS A 121 11.86 1.67 16.45
N ASN A 122 10.67 1.13 16.74
CA ASN A 122 9.42 1.89 16.97
C ASN A 122 8.83 2.60 15.74
N VAL A 123 8.94 2.01 14.55
CA VAL A 123 8.25 2.52 13.35
C VAL A 123 6.80 2.02 13.34
N HIS A 124 5.85 2.89 13.65
CA HIS A 124 4.42 2.58 13.62
C HIS A 124 3.91 2.53 12.17
N LEU A 125 3.55 1.35 11.68
CA LEU A 125 3.25 1.11 10.27
C LEU A 125 2.04 1.93 9.77
N THR A 126 0.94 1.94 10.53
CA THR A 126 -0.27 2.70 10.16
C THR A 126 0.01 4.18 9.99
N LYS A 127 0.69 4.81 10.96
CA LYS A 127 1.07 6.23 10.86
C LYS A 127 2.00 6.48 9.69
N LEU A 128 3.00 5.62 9.47
CA LEU A 128 3.90 5.73 8.31
C LEU A 128 3.09 5.70 7.00
N PHE A 129 2.12 4.80 6.90
CA PHE A 129 1.23 4.68 5.76
C PHE A 129 0.37 5.94 5.55
N GLN A 130 -0.34 6.40 6.59
CA GLN A 130 -1.19 7.59 6.54
C GLN A 130 -0.40 8.82 6.07
N TYR A 131 0.72 9.11 6.73
CA TYR A 131 1.59 10.23 6.34
C TYR A 131 2.13 10.10 4.91
N THR A 132 2.51 8.89 4.50
CA THR A 132 3.05 8.67 3.15
C THR A 132 1.97 8.85 2.09
N LEU A 133 0.76 8.37 2.35
CA LEU A 133 -0.38 8.50 1.44
C LEU A 133 -0.79 9.97 1.29
N GLU A 134 -1.03 10.66 2.41
CA GLU A 134 -1.36 12.09 2.42
C GLU A 134 -0.31 12.90 1.67
N HIS A 135 0.97 12.71 2.00
CA HIS A 135 2.07 13.44 1.40
C HIS A 135 2.08 13.30 -0.13
N TYR A 136 1.95 12.08 -0.66
CA TYR A 136 1.97 11.89 -2.11
C TYR A 136 0.70 12.42 -2.79
N VAL A 137 -0.48 12.25 -2.19
CA VAL A 137 -1.72 12.80 -2.77
C VAL A 137 -1.67 14.33 -2.80
N THR A 138 -1.24 14.97 -1.71
CA THR A 138 -1.04 16.42 -1.66
C THR A 138 0.02 16.88 -2.67
N TYR A 139 1.11 16.15 -2.81
CA TYR A 139 2.12 16.45 -3.82
C TYR A 139 1.53 16.41 -5.24
N PHE A 140 0.75 15.37 -5.57
CA PHE A 140 0.08 15.27 -6.87
C PHE A 140 -0.95 16.37 -7.08
N TYR A 141 -1.67 16.78 -6.05
CA TYR A 141 -2.60 17.91 -6.12
C TYR A 141 -1.88 19.21 -6.45
N VAL A 142 -0.82 19.55 -5.73
CA VAL A 142 -0.03 20.77 -6.00
C VAL A 142 0.55 20.72 -7.41
N TYR A 143 1.14 19.59 -7.80
CA TYR A 143 1.76 19.45 -9.11
C TYR A 143 0.73 19.53 -10.25
N LEU A 144 -0.36 18.75 -10.18
CA LEU A 144 -1.35 18.68 -11.27
C LEU A 144 -2.25 19.92 -11.28
N CYS A 145 -2.82 20.30 -10.14
CA CYS A 145 -3.82 21.36 -10.08
C CYS A 145 -3.18 22.75 -10.09
N LYS A 146 -2.16 22.98 -9.26
CA LYS A 146 -1.61 24.34 -9.05
C LYS A 146 -0.47 24.69 -10.02
N GLN A 147 0.35 23.72 -10.43
CA GLN A 147 1.50 23.99 -11.32
C GLN A 147 1.23 23.69 -12.80
N ASN A 148 0.39 22.70 -13.11
CA ASN A 148 0.21 22.21 -14.48
C ASN A 148 -1.20 22.44 -15.06
N ASN A 149 -2.13 23.03 -14.31
CA ASN A 149 -3.53 23.26 -14.74
C ASN A 149 -4.23 21.98 -15.24
N LYS A 150 -3.96 20.83 -14.61
CA LYS A 150 -4.51 19.50 -14.91
C LYS A 150 -5.41 19.01 -13.77
N SER A 151 -6.26 19.89 -13.22
CA SER A 151 -7.17 19.55 -12.12
C SER A 151 -8.12 18.41 -12.47
N ASN A 152 -8.63 18.38 -13.70
CA ASN A 152 -9.46 17.30 -14.22
C ASN A 152 -8.78 15.91 -14.16
N VAL A 153 -7.45 15.85 -14.32
CA VAL A 153 -6.68 14.61 -14.19
C VAL A 153 -6.61 14.18 -12.74
N PHE A 154 -6.38 15.12 -11.82
CA PHE A 154 -6.37 14.84 -10.38
C PHE A 154 -7.75 14.36 -9.91
N GLU A 155 -8.81 15.10 -10.25
CA GLU A 155 -10.19 14.76 -9.91
C GLU A 155 -10.53 13.34 -10.36
N LYS A 156 -10.28 13.01 -11.63
CA LYS A 156 -10.51 11.66 -12.17
C LYS A 156 -9.73 10.58 -11.41
N ASN A 157 -8.48 10.84 -11.05
CA ASN A 157 -7.56 9.84 -10.53
C ASN A 157 -7.61 9.69 -9.00
N PHE A 158 -8.06 10.71 -8.28
CA PHE A 158 -7.98 10.76 -6.81
C PHE A 158 -9.28 11.17 -6.11
N LEU A 159 -10.22 11.87 -6.75
CA LEU A 159 -11.44 12.36 -6.09
C LEU A 159 -12.70 11.62 -6.54
N LYS A 160 -12.81 11.32 -7.84
CA LYS A 160 -13.98 10.66 -8.41
C LYS A 160 -14.19 9.29 -7.76
N ASP A 161 -15.42 9.02 -7.34
CA ASP A 161 -15.82 7.74 -6.71
C ASP A 161 -14.92 7.34 -5.52
N ASN A 162 -14.36 8.33 -4.81
CA ASN A 162 -13.49 8.15 -3.66
C ASN A 162 -14.12 8.84 -2.45
N THR A 163 -14.19 8.16 -1.31
CA THR A 163 -14.67 8.72 -0.03
C THR A 163 -13.53 9.15 0.89
N ILE A 164 -12.31 8.63 0.67
CA ILE A 164 -11.15 8.89 1.53
C ILE A 164 -10.55 10.27 1.31
N VAL A 165 -10.51 10.74 0.07
CA VAL A 165 -9.93 12.04 -0.28
C VAL A 165 -11.02 12.91 -0.88
N GLN A 166 -11.29 14.05 -0.24
CA GLN A 166 -12.18 15.08 -0.76
C GLN A 166 -11.42 16.39 -0.92
N GLU A 167 -11.93 17.25 -1.80
CA GLU A 167 -11.49 18.64 -1.90
C GLU A 167 -12.60 19.55 -1.38
N THR A 168 -12.26 20.44 -0.45
CA THR A 168 -13.17 21.45 0.12
C THR A 168 -12.43 22.77 0.20
N ASP A 169 -12.97 23.82 -0.43
CA ASP A 169 -12.37 25.15 -0.46
C ASP A 169 -10.88 25.17 -0.85
N ASP A 170 -10.51 24.45 -1.93
CA ASP A 170 -9.13 24.30 -2.41
C ASP A 170 -8.16 23.58 -1.42
N VAL A 171 -8.70 22.89 -0.42
CA VAL A 171 -7.94 22.09 0.56
C VAL A 171 -8.35 20.62 0.47
N LEU A 172 -7.35 19.73 0.51
CA LEU A 172 -7.60 18.30 0.60
C LEU A 172 -7.91 17.87 2.03
N VAL A 173 -8.98 17.10 2.18
CA VAL A 173 -9.39 16.47 3.44
C VAL A 173 -9.27 14.96 3.29
N PHE A 174 -8.70 14.31 4.31
CA PHE A 174 -8.45 12.87 4.35
C PHE A 174 -9.26 12.22 5.46
N ASP A 175 -9.97 11.13 5.14
CA ASP A 175 -10.67 10.26 6.10
C ASP A 175 -9.91 8.93 6.28
N LEU A 176 -8.75 9.03 6.94
CA LEU A 176 -7.77 7.95 7.16
C LEU A 176 -7.73 7.44 8.60
#